data_AF-A0A9N9JIQ6-F1
#
_entry.id   AF-A0A9N9JIQ6-F1
#
_cell.length_a   1.000
_cell.length_b   1.000
_cell.length_c   1.000
_cell.angle_alpha   90.00
_cell.angle_beta   90.00
_cell.angle_gamma   90.00
#
_symmetry.space_group_name_H-M   'P 1'
#
loop_
_entity.id
_entity.type
_entity.pdbx_description
1 polymer ?
#
loop_
_entity_poly.entity_id
_entity_poly.type
_entity_poly.pdbx_seq_one_letter_code
_entity_poly.pdbx_strand_id
1 'polypeptide(L)' 'VTNNGLFYCTVTALLWDEMSSSFKWLFKAFICIFGTVLHTILTDNDLAMADAICFILIDKYGTKHSLCIWHMVM' A
#
# COMPACT_ATOMS: atom_id res chain seq x y z
N VAL A 1 18.52 -13.08 14.04
CA VAL A 1 17.20 -13.56 13.56
C VAL A 1 17.36 -13.87 12.08
N THR A 2 17.47 -15.14 11.72
CA THR A 2 17.74 -15.58 10.35
C THR A 2 16.46 -15.47 9.54
N ASN A 3 16.44 -14.54 8.61
CA ASN A 3 15.49 -14.51 7.53
C ASN A 3 15.72 -15.75 6.64
N ASN A 4 14.69 -16.54 6.34
CA ASN A 4 14.76 -17.78 5.54
C ASN A 4 15.11 -17.55 4.04
N GLY A 5 16.02 -16.63 3.71
CA GLY A 5 16.36 -16.24 2.33
C GLY A 5 15.39 -15.25 1.68
N LEU A 6 14.49 -14.62 2.44
CA LEU A 6 13.54 -13.61 1.97
C LEU A 6 14.13 -12.19 2.05
N PHE A 7 14.51 -11.59 0.93
CA PHE A 7 14.97 -10.19 0.94
C PHE A 7 13.80 -9.24 1.25
N TYR A 8 13.96 -8.39 2.26
CA TYR A 8 13.01 -7.32 2.58
C TYR A 8 13.50 -6.01 1.95
N CYS A 9 12.65 -5.36 1.16
CA CYS A 9 12.88 -4.01 0.67
C CYS A 9 11.89 -3.08 1.34
N THR A 10 12.39 -2.09 2.07
CA THR A 10 11.59 -1.03 2.69
C THR A 10 11.71 0.23 1.85
N VAL A 11 10.57 0.81 1.47
CA VAL A 11 10.52 2.12 0.84
C VAL A 11 9.65 3.03 1.69
N THR A 12 10.13 4.25 1.91
CA THR A 12 9.43 5.27 2.68
C THR A 12 9.09 6.43 1.77
N ALA A 13 7.87 6.92 1.87
CA ALA A 13 7.45 8.16 1.23
C ALA A 13 6.85 9.08 2.28
N LEU A 14 7.18 10.37 2.17
CA LEU A 14 6.58 11.40 3.01
C LEU A 14 5.47 12.07 2.22
N LEU A 15 4.26 12.06 2.77
CA LEU A 15 3.10 12.76 2.21
C LEU A 15 2.90 14.05 3.00
N TRP A 16 2.47 15.11 2.31
CA TRP A 16 2.17 16.39 2.93
C TRP A 16 0.77 16.40 3.57
N ASP A 17 -0.18 15.70 2.94
CA ASP A 17 -1.57 15.62 3.34
C ASP A 17 -2.08 14.18 3.27
N GLU A 18 -3.04 13.85 4.15
CA GLU A 18 -3.73 12.55 4.21
C GLU A 18 -4.94 12.52 3.26
N MET A 19 -4.80 13.04 2.04
CA MET A 19 -5.88 12.98 1.04
C MET A 19 -5.71 11.82 0.06
N SER A 20 -6.83 11.39 -0.52
CA SER A 20 -6.87 10.29 -1.50
C SER A 20 -5.98 10.55 -2.72
N SER A 21 -5.85 11.81 -3.16
CA SER A 21 -4.96 12.19 -4.27
C SER A 21 -3.49 11.87 -3.98
N SER A 22 -3.05 12.13 -2.75
CA SER A 22 -1.67 11.95 -2.31
C SER A 22 -1.33 10.46 -2.21
N PHE A 23 -2.26 9.65 -1.68
CA PHE A 23 -2.13 8.19 -1.72
C PHE A 23 -2.18 7.61 -3.14
N LYS A 24 -3.02 8.14 -4.03
CA LYS A 24 -3.02 7.72 -5.45
C LYS A 24 -1.68 7.97 -6.12
N TRP A 25 -1.05 9.11 -5.84
CA TRP A 25 0.29 9.41 -6.35
C TRP A 25 1.33 8.42 -5.78
N LEU A 26 1.28 8.15 -4.47
CA LEU A 26 2.16 7.20 -3.80
C LEU A 26 2.12 5.81 -4.46
N PHE A 27 0.93 5.24 -4.64
CA PHE A 27 0.78 3.91 -5.25
C PHE A 27 1.25 3.87 -6.71
N LYS A 28 1.01 4.94 -7.48
CA LYS A 28 1.53 5.05 -8.86
C LYS A 28 3.05 5.11 -8.88
N ALA A 29 3.67 5.90 -8.00
CA ALA A 29 5.12 6.01 -7.89
C ALA A 29 5.73 4.66 -7.49
N PHE A 30 5.11 3.96 -6.54
CA PHE A 30 5.52 2.62 -6.13
C PHE A 30 5.54 1.64 -7.31
N ILE A 31 4.44 1.54 -8.06
CA ILE A 31 4.35 0.64 -9.23
C ILE A 31 5.39 1.02 -10.29
N CYS A 32 5.65 2.31 -10.49
CA CYS A 32 6.65 2.79 -11.45
C CYS A 32 8.08 2.37 -11.05
N ILE A 33 8.43 2.48 -9.76
CA ILE A 33 9.76 2.15 -9.24
C ILE A 33 9.99 0.64 -9.23
N PHE A 34 9.00 -0.13 -8.77
CA PHE A 34 9.13 -1.57 -8.61
C PHE A 34 8.80 -2.36 -9.87
N GLY A 35 8.13 -1.76 -10.86
CA GLY A 35 7.71 -2.39 -12.11
C GLY A 35 6.77 -3.59 -11.94
N THR A 36 6.33 -3.86 -10.72
CA THR A 36 5.54 -5.04 -10.34
C THR A 36 4.32 -4.59 -9.56
N VAL A 37 3.26 -5.35 -9.75
CA VAL A 37 1.97 -5.08 -9.14
C VAL A 37 1.82 -5.88 -7.86
N LEU A 38 1.32 -5.23 -6.81
CA LEU A 38 1.09 -5.85 -5.51
C LEU A 38 -0.03 -6.89 -5.62
N HIS A 39 0.23 -8.12 -5.17
CA HIS A 39 -0.81 -9.16 -5.05
C HIS A 39 -1.69 -8.94 -3.82
N THR A 40 -1.11 -8.42 -2.75
CA THR A 40 -1.80 -8.16 -1.48
C THR A 40 -1.21 -6.92 -0.84
N ILE A 41 -2.05 -6.08 -0.29
CA ILE A 41 -1.67 -4.88 0.45
C ILE A 41 -2.33 -4.88 1.82
N LEU A 42 -1.55 -4.55 2.84
CA LEU A 42 -1.98 -4.45 4.23
C LEU A 42 -1.87 -2.99 4.67
N THR A 43 -2.97 -2.36 5.06
CA THR A 43 -2.96 -0.94 5.46
C THR A 43 -3.71 -0.70 6.77
N ASP A 44 -3.52 0.47 7.35
CA ASP A 44 -4.39 1.00 8.39
C ASP A 44 -5.81 1.30 7.87
N ASN A 45 -6.69 1.64 8.82
CA ASN A 45 -8.10 1.95 8.55
C ASN A 45 -8.29 3.44 8.27
N ASP A 46 -7.86 3.88 7.10
CA ASP A 46 -8.07 5.24 6.61
C ASP A 46 -8.98 5.26 5.38
N LEU A 47 -10.00 6.13 5.39
CA LEU A 47 -11.00 6.22 4.32
C LEU A 47 -10.40 6.75 3.02
N ALA A 48 -9.53 7.77 3.10
CA ALA A 48 -8.90 8.36 1.92
C ALA A 48 -7.92 7.38 1.26
N MET A 49 -7.24 6.57 2.06
CA MET A 49 -6.37 5.50 1.61
C MET A 49 -7.16 4.35 1.01
N ALA A 50 -8.26 3.92 1.62
CA ALA A 50 -9.14 2.89 1.08
C ALA A 50 -9.68 3.27 -0.32
N ASP A 51 -10.12 4.52 -0.49
CA ASP A 51 -10.57 5.04 -1.79
C ASP A 51 -9.45 5.03 -2.84
N ALA A 52 -8.22 5.36 -2.44
CA ALA A 52 -7.06 5.34 -3.32
C ALA A 52 -6.68 3.92 -3.76
N ILE A 53 -6.72 2.96 -2.83
CA ILE A 53 -6.44 1.53 -3.09
C ILE A 53 -7.51 0.94 -4.00
N CYS A 54 -8.79 1.19 -3.73
CA CYS A 54 -9.89 0.75 -4.58
C CYS A 54 -9.69 1.21 -6.03
N PHE A 55 -9.36 2.50 -6.22
CA PHE A 55 -9.21 3.10 -7.53
C PHE A 55 -7.94 2.66 -8.29
N ILE A 56 -6.80 2.51 -7.61
CA ILE A 56 -5.51 2.24 -8.27
C ILE A 56 -5.17 0.75 -8.31
N LEU A 57 -5.47 0.00 -7.25
CA LEU A 57 -5.00 -1.37 -7.06
C LEU A 57 -6.09 -2.40 -7.31
N ILE A 58 -7.30 -2.20 -6.77
CA ILE A 58 -8.39 -3.17 -6.93
C ILE A 58 -9.00 -3.08 -8.32
N ASP A 59 -9.44 -1.89 -8.75
CA ASP A 59 -10.09 -1.71 -10.05
C ASP A 59 -9.16 -2.03 -11.22
N LYS A 60 -7.90 -1.59 -11.14
CA LYS A 60 -6.95 -1.72 -12.24
C LYS A 60 -6.19 -3.06 -12.27
N TYR A 61 -5.99 -3.70 -11.11
CA TYR A 61 -5.10 -4.86 -11.02
C TYR A 61 -5.65 -6.04 -10.19
N GLY A 62 -6.83 -5.94 -9.59
CA GLY A 62 -7.42 -7.02 -8.80
C GLY A 62 -6.66 -7.36 -7.51
N THR A 63 -5.87 -6.43 -6.96
CA THR A 63 -5.12 -6.63 -5.72
C THR A 63 -6.04 -6.88 -4.53
N LYS A 64 -5.68 -7.81 -3.63
CA LYS A 64 -6.42 -8.02 -2.37
C LYS A 64 -6.01 -6.99 -1.33
N HIS A 65 -6.98 -6.29 -0.74
CA HIS A 65 -6.77 -5.36 0.37
C HIS A 65 -7.16 -6.02 1.70
N SER A 66 -6.38 -5.79 2.75
CA SER A 66 -6.67 -6.24 4.10
C SER A 66 -6.21 -5.21 5.12
N LEU A 67 -6.94 -5.11 6.24
CA LEU A 67 -6.57 -4.20 7.31
C LEU A 67 -5.44 -4.79 8.17
N CYS A 68 -4.56 -3.92 8.62
CA CYS A 68 -3.48 -4.25 9.51
C CYS A 68 -4.04 -4.55 10.90
N ILE A 69 -4.00 -5.82 11.30
CA ILE A 69 -4.47 -6.28 12.61
C ILE A 69 -3.75 -5.56 13.75
N TRP A 70 -2.45 -5.26 13.58
CA TRP A 70 -1.67 -4.56 14.59
C TRP A 70 -2.24 -3.19 14.97
N HIS A 71 -2.79 -2.45 14.00
CA HIS A 71 -3.44 -1.17 14.27
C HIS A 71 -4.88 -1.30 14.75
N MET A 72 -5.52 -2.47 14.61
CA MET A 72 -6.90 -2.71 15.09
C MET A 72 -6.96 -3.27 16.52
N VAL A 73 -5.87 -3.88 17.00
CA VAL A 73 -5.81 -4.54 18.32
C VAL A 73 -5.27 -3.62 19.42
N MET A 74 -4.75 -2.45 19.05
CA MET A 74 -4.44 -1.35 19.98
C MET A 74 -5.57 -0.32 19.98
#